data_AF-A0A6J5XSP4-F1
#
_entry.id   AF-A0A6J5XSP4-F1
#
_cell.length_a   1.000
_cell.length_b   1.000
_cell.length_c   1.000
_cell.angle_alpha   90.00
_cell.angle_beta   90.00
_cell.angle_gamma   90.00
#
_symmetry.space_group_name_H-M   'P 1'
#
loop_
_entity.id
_entity.type
_entity.pdbx_description
1 polymer ?
#
loop_
_entity_poly.entity_id
_entity_poly.type
_entity_poly.pdbx_seq_one_letter_code
_entity_poly.pdbx_strand_id
1 'polypeptide(L)' 'MFQSHAVLALQEAAEAYLVGLFKDTNPCAIHAKRVTIMPKDIQLARRILEAIGI' A
#
# COMPACT_ATOMS: atom_id res chain seq x y z
N MET A 1 17.53 -17.40 16.56
CA MET A 1 16.26 -17.92 16.00
C MET A 1 15.19 -16.84 16.16
N PHE A 2 14.46 -16.52 15.10
CA PHE A 2 13.29 -15.63 15.21
C PHE A 2 12.15 -16.38 15.91
N GLN A 3 11.43 -15.70 16.79
CA GLN A 3 10.23 -16.25 17.43
C GLN A 3 9.13 -16.39 16.37
N SER A 4 8.41 -17.51 16.36
CA SER A 4 7.28 -17.72 15.42
C SER A 4 6.26 -16.59 15.48
N HIS A 5 5.95 -16.11 16.68
CA HIS A 5 5.06 -14.97 16.92
C HIS A 5 5.59 -13.65 16.34
N ALA A 6 6.92 -13.47 16.29
CA ALA A 6 7.50 -12.27 15.69
C ALA A 6 7.31 -12.26 14.16
N VAL A 7 7.37 -13.42 13.52
CA VAL A 7 7.13 -13.55 12.07
C VAL A 7 5.65 -13.31 11.74
N LEU A 8 4.74 -13.86 12.55
CA LEU A 8 3.30 -13.63 12.38
C LEU A 8 2.94 -12.15 12.54
N ALA A 9 3.46 -11.48 13.56
CA ALA A 9 3.22 -10.05 13.75
C ALA A 9 3.71 -9.20 12.58
N LEU A 10 4.86 -9.55 11.98
CA LEU A 10 5.38 -8.87 10.79
C LEU A 10 4.51 -9.12 9.55
N GLN A 11 4.00 -10.35 9.39
CA GLN A 11 3.08 -10.67 8.29
C GLN A 11 1.79 -9.86 8.41
N GLU A 12 1.15 -9.85 9.59
CA GLU A 12 -0.08 -9.10 9.82
C GLU A 12 0.11 -7.60 9.56
N ALA A 13 1.23 -7.03 10.04
CA ALA A 13 1.56 -5.63 9.76
C ALA A 13 1.79 -5.37 8.28
N ALA A 14 2.49 -6.26 7.57
CA ALA A 14 2.75 -6.14 6.14
C ALA A 14 1.46 -6.24 5.32
N GLU A 15 0.56 -7.15 5.65
CA GLU A 15 -0.74 -7.28 4.99
C GLU A 15 -1.61 -6.06 5.21
N ALA A 16 -1.72 -5.58 6.45
CA ALA A 16 -2.46 -4.36 6.77
C ALA A 16 -1.93 -3.14 5.97
N TYR A 17 -0.60 -2.99 5.90
CA TYR A 17 0.04 -1.93 5.13
C TYR A 17 -0.26 -2.04 3.63
N LEU A 18 -0.08 -3.24 3.04
CA LEU A 18 -0.30 -3.45 1.62
C LEU A 18 -1.78 -3.26 1.23
N VAL A 19 -2.71 -3.73 2.06
CA VAL A 19 -4.15 -3.53 1.84
C VAL A 19 -4.50 -2.04 1.87
N GLY A 20 -3.97 -1.28 2.83
CA GLY A 20 -4.12 0.17 2.89
C GLY A 20 -3.55 0.86 1.65
N LEU A 21 -2.30 0.56 1.30
CA LEU A 21 -1.62 1.12 0.14
C LEU A 21 -2.37 0.86 -1.17
N PHE A 22 -2.88 -0.35 -1.39
CA PHE A 22 -3.64 -0.66 -2.60
C PHE A 22 -5.02 -0.01 -2.62
N LYS A 23 -5.65 0.20 -1.46
CA LYS A 23 -6.88 0.98 -1.35
C LYS A 23 -6.66 2.43 -1.79
N ASP A 24 -5.53 3.04 -1.43
CA ASP A 24 -5.18 4.42 -1.83
C ASP A 24 -4.66 4.50 -3.27
N THR A 25 -4.09 3.42 -3.77
CA THR A 25 -3.63 3.30 -5.16
C THR A 25 -4.79 3.17 -6.16
N ASN A 26 -5.86 2.47 -5.80
CA ASN A 26 -6.98 2.21 -6.71
C ASN A 26 -7.65 3.50 -7.26
N PRO A 27 -7.96 4.53 -6.43
CA PRO A 27 -8.41 5.83 -6.92
C PRO A 27 -7.46 6.49 -7.93
N CYS A 28 -6.14 6.32 -7.77
CA CYS A 28 -5.15 6.87 -8.71
C CYS A 28 -5.27 6.23 -10.11
N ALA A 29 -5.52 4.91 -10.17
CA ALA A 29 -5.76 4.20 -11.43
C ALA A 29 -7.09 4.65 -12.07
N ILE A 30 -8.16 4.76 -11.27
CA ILE A 30 -9.49 5.21 -11.72
C ILE A 30 -9.43 6.65 -12.24
N HIS A 31 -8.73 7.54 -11.54
CA HIS A 31 -8.53 8.93 -11.96
C HIS A 31 -7.86 9.01 -13.34
N ALA A 32 -6.94 8.09 -13.63
CA ALA A 32 -6.30 7.96 -14.93
C ALA A 32 -7.11 7.12 -15.95
N LYS A 33 -8.42 6.91 -15.73
CA LYS A 33 -9.35 6.16 -16.58
C LYS A 33 -8.93 4.70 -16.83
N ARG A 34 -8.32 4.05 -15.84
CA ARG A 34 -7.90 2.64 -15.90
C ARG A 34 -8.52 1.84 -14.76
N VAL A 35 -8.68 0.54 -14.99
CA VAL A 35 -9.07 -0.44 -13.95
C VAL A 35 -7.85 -1.18 -13.40
N THR A 36 -6.83 -1.38 -14.23
CA THR A 36 -5.57 -2.04 -13.81
C THR A 36 -4.64 -1.06 -13.11
N ILE A 37 -4.26 -1.39 -11.88
CA ILE A 37 -3.23 -0.69 -11.12
C ILE A 37 -1.87 -0.86 -11.79
N MET A 38 -1.13 0.22 -11.93
CA MET A 38 0.22 0.26 -12.48
C MET A 38 1.21 0.82 -11.47
N PRO A 39 2.53 0.56 -11.60
CA PRO A 39 3.53 1.06 -10.65
C PRO A 39 3.49 2.58 -10.44
N LYS A 40 3.14 3.36 -11.47
CA LYS A 40 2.96 4.82 -11.38
C LYS A 40 1.86 5.26 -10.42
N ASP A 41 0.80 4.45 -10.27
CA ASP A 41 -0.32 4.74 -9.37
C ASP A 41 0.14 4.56 -7.91
N ILE A 42 0.91 3.49 -7.64
CA ILE A 42 1.48 3.22 -6.32
C ILE A 42 2.48 4.33 -5.93
N GLN A 43 3.34 4.72 -6.87
CA GLN A 43 4.30 5.80 -6.64
C GLN A 43 3.60 7.13 -6.32
N LEU A 44 2.50 7.44 -7.03
CA LEU A 44 1.70 8.63 -6.75
C LEU A 44 1.02 8.55 -5.39
N ALA A 45 0.35 7.43 -5.08
CA ALA A 45 -0.31 7.23 -3.80
C ALA A 45 0.68 7.38 -2.63
N ARG A 46 1.87 6.78 -2.73
CA ARG A 46 2.89 6.92 -1.69
C ARG A 46 3.39 8.36 -1.51
N ARG A 47 3.60 9.10 -2.60
CA ARG A 47 3.98 10.53 -2.52
C ARG A 47 2.91 11.38 -1.86
N ILE A 48 1.64 11.07 -2.09
CA ILE A 48 0.52 11.76 -1.45
C ILE A 48 0.47 11.44 0.05
N LEU A 49 0.65 10.17 0.43
CA LEU A 49 0.71 9.75 1.84
C LEU A 49 1.89 10.44 2.58
N GLU A 50 3.09 10.43 1.98
CA GLU A 50 4.26 11.14 2.50
C GLU A 50 4.00 12.65 2.68
N ALA A 51 3.30 13.29 1.74
CA ALA A 51 2.95 14.70 1.83
C ALA A 51 1.94 15.02 2.94
N ILE A 52 1.09 14.07 3.31
CA ILE A 52 0.08 14.19 4.37
C ILE A 52 0.66 13.76 5.73
N GLY A 53 1.86 13.18 5.76
CA GLY A 53 2.54 12.77 7.00
C GLY A 53 1.98 11.48 7.60
N ILE A 54 1.42 10.61 6.77
CA ILE A 54 0.95 9.26 7.13
C ILE A 54 1.98 8.22 6.71
#